data_AF-A0A7X8M6T4-F1
#
_entry.id   AF-A0A7X8M6T4-F1
#
_cell.length_a   1.000
_cell.length_b   1.000
_cell.length_c   1.000
_cell.angle_alpha   90.00
_cell.angle_beta   90.00
_cell.angle_gamma   90.00
#
_symmetry.space_group_name_H-M   'P 1'
#
loop_
_entity.id
_entity.type
_entity.pdbx_description
1 polymer ?
#
loop_
_entity_poly.entity_id
_entity_poly.type
_entity_poly.pdbx_seq_one_letter_code
_entity_poly.pdbx_strand_id
1 'polypeptide(L)'
;MPRAFSLRSFSKRRAAKRAIVLLPVLLSLAGYSIGFAEAPSLPDTLHLLALRAEFLADDLATTTGNGKFDLSATSAYTVDRPPHNITYFQHQLLALHNYFNRVSQGRVHLKAEVFPLEQDRAYQLAQNMVYYSGQEDEATQKMRWAELLRDVLLLAEQDGVIDFARYDGVIIFHAGVGKDFAFDFDATPYDIQSVYLDYETLLQTVGKDQPGFSGIAVGDARVTNALILPETQNQEGLNLGLLGTMTLLMGSRLGMPSLFNTQTGQAGIG
;
A
#
# COMPACT_ATOMS: atom_id res chain seq x y z
N MET A 1 65.36 -24.22 -56.99
CA MET A 1 64.96 -22.81 -57.16
C MET A 1 64.47 -22.29 -55.81
N PRO A 2 64.96 -21.12 -55.36
CA PRO A 2 65.05 -20.68 -53.96
C PRO A 2 64.07 -19.49 -53.69
N ARG A 3 63.92 -18.83 -52.53
CA ARG A 3 64.81 -18.42 -51.41
C ARG A 3 63.95 -18.35 -50.13
N ALA A 4 64.29 -18.85 -48.95
CA ALA A 4 65.51 -18.76 -48.11
C ALA A 4 65.73 -17.40 -47.40
N PHE A 5 65.66 -17.45 -46.05
CA PHE A 5 66.56 -16.82 -45.04
C PHE A 5 66.71 -15.27 -45.05
N SER A 6 66.97 -14.51 -43.98
CA SER A 6 67.12 -14.68 -42.53
C SER A 6 67.89 -13.45 -41.98
N LEU A 7 67.54 -13.03 -40.76
CA LEU A 7 68.36 -12.45 -39.68
C LEU A 7 68.95 -11.00 -39.74
N ARG A 8 68.71 -10.31 -38.60
CA ARG A 8 69.60 -9.46 -37.76
C ARG A 8 69.93 -8.05 -38.31
N SER A 9 70.05 -6.96 -37.54
CA SER A 9 70.00 -6.71 -36.08
C SER A 9 70.11 -5.20 -35.75
N PHE A 10 69.83 -4.84 -34.49
CA PHE A 10 70.32 -3.70 -33.66
C PHE A 10 70.16 -2.23 -34.12
N SER A 11 69.49 -1.40 -33.30
CA SER A 11 70.14 -0.39 -32.43
C SER A 11 69.22 0.79 -32.03
N LYS A 12 69.07 0.94 -30.70
CA LYS A 12 68.75 2.12 -29.85
C LYS A 12 68.48 3.49 -30.53
N ARG A 13 67.43 4.20 -30.07
CA ARG A 13 67.49 5.65 -29.72
C ARG A 13 66.30 6.14 -28.84
N ARG A 14 66.68 6.48 -27.61
CA ARG A 14 66.24 7.56 -26.67
C ARG A 14 64.75 7.90 -26.47
N ALA A 15 64.36 7.79 -25.20
CA ALA A 15 63.21 8.46 -24.58
C ALA A 15 63.36 9.98 -24.52
N ALA A 16 62.26 10.71 -24.75
CA ALA A 16 62.11 12.12 -24.43
C ALA A 16 60.87 12.28 -23.52
N LYS A 17 61.09 12.82 -22.32
CA LYS A 17 60.06 13.17 -21.33
C LYS A 17 59.24 14.36 -21.85
N ARG A 18 57.90 14.29 -21.75
CA ARG A 18 57.03 15.47 -21.70
C ARG A 18 56.21 15.41 -20.42
N ALA A 19 56.45 16.37 -19.54
CA ALA A 19 55.72 16.55 -18.30
C ALA A 19 54.33 17.11 -18.61
N ILE A 20 53.29 16.47 -18.07
CA ILE A 20 51.92 16.99 -18.03
C ILE A 20 51.80 17.74 -16.71
N VAL A 21 51.58 19.06 -16.79
CA VAL A 21 51.28 19.91 -15.64
C VAL A 21 49.77 19.83 -15.42
N LEU A 22 49.34 19.19 -14.32
CA LEU A 22 47.97 19.28 -13.81
C LEU A 22 47.84 20.58 -13.00
N LEU A 23 47.07 21.55 -13.51
CA LEU A 23 46.57 22.66 -12.72
C LEU A 23 45.34 22.16 -11.91
N PRO A 24 45.31 22.30 -10.57
CA PRO A 24 44.09 22.07 -9.82
C PRO A 24 43.17 23.28 -9.99
N VAL A 25 41.99 23.07 -10.58
CA VAL A 25 40.89 24.04 -10.51
C VAL A 25 40.20 23.85 -9.16
N LEU A 26 40.49 24.76 -8.23
CA LEU A 26 39.75 24.92 -6.97
C LEU A 26 38.40 25.57 -7.30
N LEU A 27 37.33 24.77 -7.31
CA LEU A 27 35.96 25.29 -7.34
C LEU A 27 35.50 25.56 -5.90
N SER A 28 35.49 26.83 -5.53
CA SER A 28 34.81 27.34 -4.33
C SER A 28 33.30 27.23 -4.54
N LEU A 29 32.65 26.22 -3.96
CA LEU A 29 31.19 26.23 -3.79
C LEU A 29 30.85 27.00 -2.51
N ALA A 30 30.49 28.27 -2.71
CA ALA A 30 29.72 29.03 -1.74
C ALA A 30 28.40 28.29 -1.45
N GLY A 31 28.03 28.25 -0.17
CA GLY A 31 26.88 27.51 0.31
C GLY A 31 25.57 27.96 -0.32
N TYR A 32 24.94 27.04 -1.05
CA TYR A 32 23.49 26.96 -1.09
C TYR A 32 23.05 25.88 -0.11
N SER A 33 22.71 26.30 1.10
CA SER A 33 21.83 25.51 1.96
C SER A 33 20.47 25.48 1.29
N ILE A 34 20.24 24.49 0.43
CA ILE A 34 18.88 24.08 0.08
C ILE A 34 18.33 23.53 1.39
N GLY A 35 17.56 24.36 2.11
CA GLY A 35 16.75 23.87 3.21
C GLY A 35 15.76 22.89 2.62
N PHE A 36 16.03 21.60 2.74
CA PHE A 36 14.97 20.61 2.64
C PHE A 36 13.98 20.99 3.73
N ALA A 37 12.74 21.28 3.32
CA ALA A 37 11.64 21.39 4.28
C ALA A 37 11.70 20.14 5.16
N GLU A 38 11.75 20.33 6.47
CA GLU A 38 11.71 19.23 7.42
C GLU A 38 10.42 18.47 7.14
N ALA A 39 10.55 17.21 6.71
CA ALA A 39 9.38 16.36 6.55
C ALA A 39 8.67 16.33 7.91
N PRO A 40 7.33 16.45 7.95
CA PRO A 40 6.60 16.43 9.21
C PRO A 40 7.07 15.22 10.02
N SER A 41 7.49 15.45 11.25
CA SER A 41 7.89 14.37 12.14
C SER A 41 6.67 13.52 12.42
N LEU A 42 6.64 12.31 11.85
CA LEU A 42 5.67 11.31 12.27
C LEU A 42 5.89 11.03 13.76
N PRO A 43 4.81 10.84 14.55
CA PRO A 43 4.98 10.43 15.92
C PRO A 43 5.77 9.12 15.97
N ASP A 44 6.59 8.94 17.01
CA ASP A 44 7.35 7.69 17.21
C ASP A 44 6.43 6.46 17.17
N THR A 45 5.16 6.64 17.58
CA THR A 45 4.09 5.64 17.49
C THR A 45 2.90 6.17 16.72
N LEU A 46 2.47 5.41 15.70
CA LEU A 46 1.25 5.63 14.95
C LEU A 46 0.15 4.70 15.49
N HIS A 47 -0.96 5.30 15.91
CA HIS A 47 -2.17 4.59 16.34
C HIS A 47 -3.12 4.39 15.16
N LEU A 48 -3.46 3.14 14.87
CA LEU A 48 -4.24 2.74 13.70
C LEU A 48 -5.57 2.12 14.11
N LEU A 49 -6.65 2.59 13.51
CA LEU A 49 -7.97 2.00 13.60
C LEU A 49 -8.16 1.03 12.43
N ALA A 50 -8.26 -0.26 12.70
CA ALA A 50 -8.61 -1.25 11.69
C ALA A 50 -10.11 -1.59 11.79
N LEU A 51 -10.85 -1.47 10.70
CA LEU A 51 -12.27 -1.77 10.62
C LEU A 51 -12.48 -2.94 9.68
N ARG A 52 -13.16 -3.98 10.15
CA ARG A 52 -13.62 -5.10 9.32
C ARG A 52 -14.97 -4.77 8.72
N ALA A 53 -15.09 -4.83 7.41
CA ALA A 53 -16.31 -4.56 6.68
C ALA A 53 -16.67 -5.72 5.75
N GLU A 54 -17.95 -6.02 5.68
CA GLU A 54 -18.49 -7.03 4.77
C GLU A 54 -19.66 -6.45 3.98
N PHE A 55 -19.94 -7.03 2.84
CA PHE A 55 -20.88 -6.52 1.87
C PHE A 55 -22.27 -7.14 2.05
N LEU A 56 -23.27 -6.53 1.40
CA LEU A 56 -24.54 -7.22 1.16
C LEU A 56 -24.22 -8.53 0.41
N ALA A 57 -24.69 -9.65 0.96
CA ALA A 57 -24.37 -10.95 0.38
C ALA A 57 -25.01 -11.14 -1.00
N ASP A 58 -24.26 -11.77 -1.90
CA ASP A 58 -24.73 -12.17 -3.23
C ASP A 58 -24.04 -13.46 -3.69
N ASP A 59 -24.39 -13.93 -4.88
CA ASP A 59 -23.84 -15.11 -5.55
C ASP A 59 -23.25 -14.77 -6.93
N LEU A 60 -22.80 -13.52 -7.12
CA LEU A 60 -22.29 -13.04 -8.39
C LEU A 60 -20.91 -13.66 -8.68
N ALA A 61 -20.83 -14.42 -9.78
CA ALA A 61 -19.59 -15.06 -10.22
C ALA A 61 -18.48 -14.06 -10.62
N THR A 62 -18.80 -12.77 -10.74
CA THR A 62 -17.88 -11.71 -11.15
C THR A 62 -17.16 -11.05 -9.97
N THR A 63 -17.31 -11.61 -8.77
CA THR A 63 -16.59 -11.27 -7.54
C THR A 63 -16.19 -12.56 -6.82
N THR A 64 -15.11 -12.55 -6.05
CA THR A 64 -14.67 -13.68 -5.24
C THR A 64 -15.41 -13.71 -3.90
N GLY A 65 -15.98 -14.86 -3.58
CA GLY A 65 -16.77 -15.06 -2.36
C GLY A 65 -18.21 -14.58 -2.52
N ASN A 66 -18.90 -14.38 -1.40
CA ASN A 66 -20.31 -13.97 -1.36
C ASN A 66 -20.50 -12.63 -0.63
N GLY A 67 -19.44 -11.83 -0.54
CA GLY A 67 -19.43 -10.59 0.24
C GLY A 67 -19.24 -10.75 1.75
N LYS A 68 -18.99 -11.96 2.27
CA LYS A 68 -18.71 -12.25 3.69
C LYS A 68 -17.29 -12.71 3.92
N PHE A 69 -16.76 -12.45 5.12
CA PHE A 69 -15.46 -12.98 5.53
C PHE A 69 -15.49 -14.51 5.56
N ASP A 70 -14.40 -15.13 5.12
CA ASP A 70 -14.20 -16.57 5.24
C ASP A 70 -13.90 -16.94 6.70
N LEU A 71 -14.94 -17.41 7.40
CA LEU A 71 -14.85 -17.90 8.78
C LEU A 71 -14.69 -19.41 8.86
N SER A 72 -14.36 -20.08 7.75
CA SER A 72 -14.17 -21.53 7.73
C SER A 72 -12.98 -21.98 8.58
N ALA A 73 -13.06 -23.20 9.10
CA ALA A 73 -11.97 -23.78 9.89
C ALA A 73 -10.82 -24.34 9.02
N THR A 74 -11.03 -24.42 7.71
CA THR A 74 -10.12 -25.12 6.80
C THR A 74 -10.01 -24.39 5.48
N SER A 75 -8.81 -24.37 4.92
CA SER A 75 -8.55 -23.82 3.59
C SER A 75 -7.53 -24.68 2.86
N ALA A 76 -7.60 -24.65 1.52
CA ALA A 76 -6.59 -25.24 0.66
C ALA A 76 -5.29 -24.41 0.65
N TYR A 77 -5.37 -23.14 1.04
CA TYR A 77 -4.20 -22.27 1.17
C TYR A 77 -3.42 -22.57 2.45
N THR A 78 -2.11 -22.34 2.38
CA THR A 78 -1.15 -22.52 3.48
C THR A 78 -0.76 -21.20 4.14
N VAL A 79 -0.84 -20.09 3.40
CA VAL A 79 -0.65 -18.71 3.89
C VAL A 79 -2.02 -18.09 4.16
N ASP A 80 -2.11 -17.19 5.15
CA ASP A 80 -3.32 -16.39 5.43
C ASP A 80 -4.60 -17.22 5.42
N ARG A 81 -4.64 -18.21 6.32
CA ARG A 81 -5.74 -19.16 6.41
C ARG A 81 -6.91 -18.58 7.22
N PRO A 82 -8.16 -18.91 6.87
CA PRO A 82 -9.32 -18.62 7.69
C PRO A 82 -9.25 -19.40 9.02
N PRO A 83 -10.00 -18.98 10.05
CA PRO A 83 -11.03 -17.94 10.00
C PRO A 83 -10.47 -16.51 9.96
N HIS A 84 -10.94 -15.68 9.04
CA HIS A 84 -10.58 -14.25 8.93
C HIS A 84 -11.38 -13.38 9.90
N ASN A 85 -11.20 -13.68 11.18
CA ASN A 85 -11.84 -13.02 12.30
C ASN A 85 -10.93 -11.95 12.93
N ILE A 86 -11.33 -11.36 14.06
CA ILE A 86 -10.54 -10.30 14.72
C ILE A 86 -9.11 -10.75 15.03
N THR A 87 -8.91 -12.00 15.46
CA THR A 87 -7.60 -12.55 15.80
C THR A 87 -6.70 -12.64 14.58
N TYR A 88 -7.23 -13.02 13.42
CA TYR A 88 -6.49 -13.03 12.16
C TYR A 88 -5.95 -11.63 11.82
N PHE A 89 -6.81 -10.60 11.84
CA PHE A 89 -6.38 -9.24 11.51
C PHE A 89 -5.44 -8.63 12.56
N GLN A 90 -5.61 -8.96 13.84
CA GLN A 90 -4.64 -8.60 14.88
C GLN A 90 -3.25 -9.18 14.60
N HIS A 91 -3.17 -10.43 14.11
CA HIS A 91 -1.89 -11.02 13.71
C HIS A 91 -1.31 -10.38 12.45
N GLN A 92 -2.13 -10.03 11.46
CA GLN A 92 -1.68 -9.27 10.28
C GLN A 92 -1.06 -7.93 10.70
N LEU A 93 -1.74 -7.19 11.56
CA LEU A 93 -1.26 -5.89 12.06
C LEU A 93 -0.01 -6.03 12.95
N LEU A 94 0.11 -7.11 13.73
CA LEU A 94 1.34 -7.44 14.44
C LEU A 94 2.51 -7.71 13.48
N ALA A 95 2.27 -8.43 12.40
CA ALA A 95 3.28 -8.67 11.36
C ALA A 95 3.70 -7.35 10.68
N LEU A 96 2.75 -6.46 10.39
CA LEU A 96 3.02 -5.12 9.87
C LEU A 96 3.88 -4.30 10.83
N HIS A 97 3.52 -4.28 12.12
CA HIS A 97 4.32 -3.64 13.17
C HIS A 97 5.74 -4.20 13.17
N ASN A 98 5.90 -5.52 13.20
CA ASN A 98 7.21 -6.18 13.23
C ASN A 98 8.06 -5.81 12.01
N TYR A 99 7.46 -5.73 10.82
CA TYR A 99 8.16 -5.29 9.62
C TYR A 99 8.70 -3.87 9.78
N PHE A 100 7.83 -2.89 10.05
CA PHE A 100 8.23 -1.49 10.14
C PHE A 100 9.17 -1.22 11.31
N ASN A 101 8.94 -1.85 12.46
CA ASN A 101 9.85 -1.79 13.59
C ASN A 101 11.24 -2.33 13.22
N ARG A 102 11.31 -3.46 12.52
CA ARG A 102 12.57 -4.08 12.11
C ARG A 102 13.33 -3.25 11.07
N VAL A 103 12.66 -2.77 10.02
CA VAL A 103 13.33 -2.04 8.93
C VAL A 103 13.70 -0.61 9.35
N SER A 104 12.96 -0.02 10.29
CA SER A 104 13.28 1.28 10.88
C SER A 104 14.28 1.21 12.03
N GLN A 105 14.72 0.02 12.44
CA GLN A 105 15.58 -0.19 13.62
C GLN A 105 14.95 0.37 14.92
N GLY A 106 13.66 0.12 15.10
CA GLY A 106 12.92 0.52 16.30
C GLY A 106 12.49 1.98 16.33
N ARG A 107 12.49 2.68 15.18
CA ARG A 107 12.08 4.10 15.10
C ARG A 107 10.61 4.29 14.72
N VAL A 108 10.00 3.31 14.06
CA VAL A 108 8.59 3.34 13.69
C VAL A 108 7.87 2.27 14.49
N HIS A 109 6.87 2.69 15.27
CA HIS A 109 5.97 1.80 15.98
C HIS A 109 4.55 1.95 15.47
N LEU A 110 3.94 0.83 15.05
CA LEU A 110 2.53 0.81 14.67
C LEU A 110 1.73 0.12 15.78
N LYS A 111 0.73 0.77 16.35
CA LYS A 111 -0.21 0.17 17.31
C LYS A 111 -1.59 0.19 16.68
N ALA A 112 -2.25 -0.95 16.59
CA ALA A 112 -3.53 -1.03 15.93
C ALA A 112 -4.59 -1.71 16.82
N GLU A 113 -5.82 -1.24 16.72
CA GLU A 113 -7.01 -1.86 17.31
C GLU A 113 -7.97 -2.26 16.19
N VAL A 114 -8.53 -3.47 16.27
CA VAL A 114 -9.45 -4.01 15.26
C VAL A 114 -10.87 -3.93 15.78
N PHE A 115 -11.77 -3.37 14.98
CA PHE A 115 -13.20 -3.27 15.25
C PHE A 115 -14.03 -3.90 14.12
N PRO A 116 -15.24 -4.40 14.42
CA PRO A 116 -15.86 -4.44 15.74
C PRO A 116 -15.17 -5.47 16.67
N LEU A 117 -15.39 -5.35 17.99
CA LEU A 117 -14.64 -6.13 19.00
C LEU A 117 -15.10 -7.59 19.10
N GLU A 118 -16.29 -7.91 18.61
CA GLU A 118 -16.78 -9.29 18.59
C GLU A 118 -15.98 -10.14 17.59
N GLN A 119 -15.66 -11.38 18.00
CA GLN A 119 -14.73 -12.27 17.31
C GLN A 119 -14.96 -12.31 15.79
N ASP A 120 -16.18 -12.66 15.37
CA ASP A 120 -16.49 -12.96 13.98
C ASP A 120 -17.25 -11.83 13.26
N ARG A 121 -17.73 -10.82 14.00
CA ARG A 121 -18.55 -9.73 13.43
C ARG A 121 -17.73 -8.81 12.52
N ALA A 122 -18.39 -8.24 11.53
CA ALA A 122 -17.91 -7.13 10.72
C ALA A 122 -19.02 -6.08 10.52
N TYR A 123 -18.65 -4.87 10.10
CA TYR A 123 -19.60 -3.83 9.70
C TYR A 123 -20.28 -4.23 8.38
N GLN A 124 -21.60 -4.39 8.43
CA GLN A 124 -22.42 -4.77 7.28
C GLN A 124 -22.72 -3.55 6.41
N LEU A 125 -22.10 -3.48 5.23
CA LEU A 125 -22.43 -2.50 4.21
C LEU A 125 -23.78 -2.83 3.55
N ALA A 126 -24.48 -1.77 3.12
CA ALA A 126 -25.80 -1.90 2.50
C ALA A 126 -25.75 -2.31 1.02
N GLN A 127 -24.63 -2.04 0.35
CA GLN A 127 -24.40 -2.41 -1.05
C GLN A 127 -23.50 -3.64 -1.14
N ASN A 128 -23.56 -4.33 -2.28
CA ASN A 128 -22.69 -5.45 -2.56
C ASN A 128 -21.29 -5.00 -3.02
N MET A 129 -20.37 -5.95 -3.20
CA MET A 129 -19.00 -5.66 -3.59
C MET A 129 -18.90 -4.99 -4.96
N VAL A 130 -19.75 -5.41 -5.92
CA VAL A 130 -19.78 -4.84 -7.28
C VAL A 130 -19.96 -3.32 -7.25
N TYR A 131 -20.88 -2.82 -6.42
CA TYR A 131 -21.09 -1.37 -6.27
C TYR A 131 -19.79 -0.64 -5.89
N TYR A 132 -19.04 -1.17 -4.92
CA TYR A 132 -17.83 -0.52 -4.40
C TYR A 132 -16.58 -0.74 -5.28
N SER A 133 -16.64 -1.63 -6.27
CA SER A 133 -15.52 -1.92 -7.17
C SER A 133 -15.21 -0.78 -8.15
N GLY A 134 -16.25 -0.08 -8.60
CA GLY A 134 -16.19 1.06 -9.51
C GLY A 134 -15.43 0.82 -10.82
N GLN A 135 -15.54 -0.37 -11.40
CA GLN A 135 -14.77 -0.80 -12.59
C GLN A 135 -15.18 -0.12 -13.91
N GLU A 136 -16.14 0.80 -13.90
CA GLU A 136 -16.61 1.51 -15.09
C GLU A 136 -15.53 2.45 -15.66
N ASP A 137 -14.89 3.24 -14.79
CA ASP A 137 -13.82 4.17 -15.12
C ASP A 137 -13.04 4.60 -13.86
N GLU A 138 -11.86 5.22 -14.03
CA GLU A 138 -10.99 5.60 -12.92
C GLU A 138 -11.63 6.60 -11.93
N ALA A 139 -12.46 7.54 -12.42
CA ALA A 139 -13.10 8.52 -11.56
C ALA A 139 -14.21 7.86 -10.73
N THR A 140 -15.00 6.98 -11.35
CA THR A 140 -16.00 6.16 -10.66
C THR A 140 -15.33 5.24 -9.66
N GLN A 141 -14.22 4.59 -10.00
CA GLN A 141 -13.45 3.73 -9.10
C GLN A 141 -13.03 4.46 -7.82
N LYS A 142 -12.36 5.61 -7.96
CA LYS A 142 -11.94 6.43 -6.80
C LYS A 142 -13.13 6.87 -5.96
N MET A 143 -14.24 7.26 -6.62
CA MET A 143 -15.47 7.62 -5.92
C MET A 143 -16.00 6.43 -5.11
N ARG A 144 -16.08 5.23 -5.69
CA ARG A 144 -16.59 4.03 -5.01
C ARG A 144 -15.72 3.58 -3.84
N TRP A 145 -14.40 3.69 -3.95
CA TRP A 145 -13.50 3.44 -2.82
C TRP A 145 -13.67 4.47 -1.69
N ALA A 146 -13.84 5.74 -2.03
CA ALA A 146 -14.11 6.78 -1.04
C ALA A 146 -15.49 6.61 -0.36
N GLU A 147 -16.50 6.13 -1.10
CA GLU A 147 -17.80 5.74 -0.56
C GLU A 147 -17.68 4.54 0.36
N LEU A 148 -16.89 3.52 0.02
CA LEU A 148 -16.62 2.38 0.89
C LEU A 148 -16.04 2.85 2.23
N LEU A 149 -15.00 3.70 2.19
CA LEU A 149 -14.43 4.27 3.41
C LEU A 149 -15.47 5.03 4.23
N ARG A 150 -16.22 5.94 3.59
CA ARG A 150 -17.26 6.75 4.26
C ARG A 150 -18.31 5.85 4.92
N ASP A 151 -18.84 4.88 4.20
CA ASP A 151 -19.95 4.05 4.66
C ASP A 151 -19.51 3.17 5.84
N VAL A 152 -18.31 2.60 5.81
CA VAL A 152 -17.75 1.84 6.95
C VAL A 152 -17.52 2.74 8.16
N LEU A 153 -17.00 3.95 7.96
CA LEU A 153 -16.79 4.92 9.03
C LEU A 153 -18.10 5.32 9.72
N LEU A 154 -19.16 5.57 8.95
CA LEU A 154 -20.48 5.91 9.49
C LEU A 154 -21.10 4.74 10.26
N LEU A 155 -20.91 3.49 9.81
CA LEU A 155 -21.35 2.30 10.55
C LEU A 155 -20.57 2.14 11.86
N ALA A 156 -19.26 2.38 11.83
CA ALA A 156 -18.39 2.34 13.01
C ALA A 156 -18.72 3.43 14.03
N GLU A 157 -19.07 4.63 13.56
CA GLU A 157 -19.56 5.73 14.42
C GLU A 157 -20.88 5.38 15.10
N GLN A 158 -21.81 4.75 14.37
CA GLN A 158 -23.11 4.32 14.91
C GLN A 158 -22.97 3.23 15.99
N ASP A 159 -21.91 2.41 15.94
CA ASP A 159 -21.62 1.43 16.99
C ASP A 159 -21.32 2.10 18.35
N GLY A 160 -20.84 3.36 18.33
CA GLY A 160 -20.74 4.23 19.50
C GLY A 160 -19.63 3.85 20.50
N VAL A 161 -18.74 2.92 20.14
CA VAL A 161 -17.66 2.42 21.03
C VAL A 161 -16.27 2.93 20.66
N ILE A 162 -16.13 3.62 19.53
CA ILE A 162 -14.84 4.10 19.00
C ILE A 162 -14.67 5.58 19.28
N ASP A 163 -13.59 5.94 19.97
CA ASP A 163 -13.08 7.31 20.03
C ASP A 163 -12.09 7.53 18.88
N PHE A 164 -12.59 8.08 17.77
CA PHE A 164 -11.81 8.28 16.55
C PHE A 164 -10.63 9.24 16.73
N ALA A 165 -10.67 10.15 17.72
CA ALA A 165 -9.60 11.12 17.95
C ALA A 165 -8.30 10.49 18.48
N ARG A 166 -8.35 9.22 18.91
CA ARG A 166 -7.19 8.45 19.38
C ARG A 166 -6.35 7.83 18.27
N TYR A 167 -6.80 7.90 17.03
CA TYR A 167 -6.17 7.23 15.91
C TYR A 167 -5.62 8.23 14.90
N ASP A 168 -4.40 7.97 14.46
CA ASP A 168 -3.74 8.74 13.43
C ASP A 168 -4.16 8.28 12.03
N GLY A 169 -4.61 7.03 11.89
CA GLY A 169 -4.93 6.42 10.60
C GLY A 169 -5.98 5.33 10.66
N VAL A 170 -6.60 5.08 9.50
CA VAL A 170 -7.64 4.06 9.32
C VAL A 170 -7.19 3.00 8.31
N ILE A 171 -7.49 1.74 8.60
CA ILE A 171 -7.36 0.60 7.69
C ILE A 171 -8.74 -0.05 7.60
N ILE A 172 -9.27 -0.23 6.40
CA ILE A 172 -10.45 -1.05 6.15
C ILE A 172 -9.99 -2.40 5.62
N PHE A 173 -10.32 -3.46 6.34
CA PHE A 173 -10.27 -4.82 5.81
C PHE A 173 -11.66 -5.18 5.29
N HIS A 174 -11.78 -5.53 4.02
CA HIS A 174 -13.05 -5.94 3.42
C HIS A 174 -13.08 -7.45 3.15
N ALA A 175 -14.27 -8.05 3.20
CA ALA A 175 -14.50 -9.43 2.77
C ALA A 175 -14.14 -9.65 1.29
N GLY A 176 -13.71 -10.86 0.91
CA GLY A 176 -13.30 -11.20 -0.45
C GLY A 176 -11.82 -10.93 -0.75
N VAL A 177 -11.42 -11.20 -1.99
CA VAL A 177 -10.01 -11.17 -2.41
C VAL A 177 -9.64 -9.84 -3.06
N GLY A 178 -8.36 -9.47 -2.98
CA GLY A 178 -7.83 -8.26 -3.62
C GLY A 178 -7.58 -8.43 -5.11
N LYS A 179 -7.93 -7.40 -5.89
CA LYS A 179 -7.62 -7.29 -7.32
C LYS A 179 -6.21 -6.71 -7.58
N ASP A 180 -5.22 -7.18 -6.81
CA ASP A 180 -3.87 -6.60 -6.81
C ASP A 180 -2.89 -7.30 -7.77
N PHE A 181 -3.26 -8.50 -8.23
CA PHE A 181 -2.43 -9.34 -9.08
C PHE A 181 -3.11 -9.56 -10.43
N ALA A 182 -2.34 -9.45 -11.51
CA ALA A 182 -2.83 -9.71 -12.85
C ALA A 182 -2.77 -11.21 -13.16
N PHE A 183 -3.87 -11.75 -13.66
CA PHE A 183 -4.00 -13.13 -14.14
C PHE A 183 -4.33 -13.13 -15.64
N ASP A 184 -4.07 -14.26 -16.31
CA ASP A 184 -4.35 -14.40 -17.75
C ASP A 184 -5.84 -14.22 -18.10
N PHE A 185 -6.72 -14.56 -17.15
CA PHE A 185 -8.17 -14.36 -17.25
C PHE A 185 -8.70 -13.80 -15.92
N ASP A 186 -9.36 -12.64 -15.99
CA ASP A 186 -9.99 -12.00 -14.83
C ASP A 186 -11.45 -12.47 -14.72
N ALA A 187 -11.66 -13.56 -13.98
CA ALA A 187 -12.99 -14.12 -13.74
C ALA A 187 -13.82 -13.25 -12.78
N THR A 188 -13.16 -12.49 -11.92
CA THR A 188 -13.75 -11.70 -10.84
C THR A 188 -13.43 -10.22 -10.99
N PRO A 189 -13.82 -9.59 -12.11
CA PRO A 189 -13.39 -8.24 -12.45
C PRO A 189 -13.85 -7.18 -11.44
N TYR A 190 -14.85 -7.47 -10.60
CA TYR A 190 -15.35 -6.55 -9.59
C TYR A 190 -14.80 -6.81 -8.19
N ASP A 191 -13.77 -7.66 -8.05
CA ASP A 191 -12.95 -7.65 -6.84
C ASP A 191 -12.34 -6.26 -6.62
N ILE A 192 -12.25 -5.86 -5.35
CA ILE A 192 -11.79 -4.52 -4.98
C ILE A 192 -10.25 -4.53 -4.93
N GLN A 193 -9.64 -3.57 -5.60
CA GLN A 193 -8.19 -3.38 -5.54
C GLN A 193 -7.79 -2.78 -4.18
N SER A 194 -6.66 -3.23 -3.63
CA SER A 194 -6.10 -2.59 -2.44
C SER A 194 -5.61 -1.19 -2.77
N VAL A 195 -5.96 -0.20 -1.95
CA VAL A 195 -5.64 1.21 -2.23
C VAL A 195 -5.30 2.00 -0.98
N TYR A 196 -4.37 2.94 -1.13
CA TYR A 196 -4.18 4.05 -0.22
C TYR A 196 -4.97 5.26 -0.73
N LEU A 197 -6.03 5.64 -0.02
CA LEU A 197 -6.80 6.85 -0.31
C LEU A 197 -6.16 8.02 0.42
N ASP A 198 -5.66 8.99 -0.32
CA ASP A 198 -5.11 10.23 0.21
C ASP A 198 -6.18 11.34 0.33
N TYR A 199 -5.81 12.44 0.98
CA TYR A 199 -6.72 13.56 1.19
C TYR A 199 -7.23 14.16 -0.11
N GLU A 200 -6.38 14.26 -1.13
CA GLU A 200 -6.76 14.83 -2.43
C GLU A 200 -7.83 13.97 -3.11
N THR A 201 -7.67 12.64 -3.07
CA THR A 201 -8.68 11.71 -3.59
C THR A 201 -10.01 11.90 -2.85
N LEU A 202 -10.00 12.01 -1.52
CA LEU A 202 -11.22 12.23 -0.73
C LEU A 202 -11.87 13.59 -1.04
N LEU A 203 -11.07 14.64 -1.20
CA LEU A 203 -11.52 15.98 -1.56
C LEU A 203 -12.17 16.00 -2.96
N GLN A 204 -11.59 15.29 -3.93
CA GLN A 204 -12.12 15.21 -5.31
C GLN A 204 -13.33 14.28 -5.46
N THR A 205 -13.61 13.44 -4.47
CA THR A 205 -14.71 12.46 -4.47
C THR A 205 -15.81 12.86 -3.49
N VAL A 206 -15.85 12.26 -2.30
CA VAL A 206 -16.89 12.49 -1.29
C VAL A 206 -16.91 13.93 -0.75
N GLY A 207 -15.79 14.65 -0.86
CA GLY A 207 -15.65 16.05 -0.46
C GLY A 207 -15.93 17.08 -1.56
N LYS A 208 -16.15 16.66 -2.80
CA LYS A 208 -16.15 17.54 -3.99
C LYS A 208 -17.11 18.72 -3.89
N ASP A 209 -18.30 18.45 -3.36
CA ASP A 209 -19.39 19.42 -3.25
C ASP A 209 -19.56 19.97 -1.81
N GLN A 210 -18.54 19.81 -0.96
CA GLN A 210 -18.55 20.24 0.43
C GLN A 210 -17.58 21.41 0.65
N PRO A 211 -18.06 22.66 0.69
CA PRO A 211 -17.22 23.81 1.03
C PRO A 211 -16.55 23.62 2.39
N GLY A 212 -15.21 23.72 2.43
CA GLY A 212 -14.44 23.53 3.66
C GLY A 212 -14.27 22.07 4.08
N PHE A 213 -14.42 21.12 3.16
CA PHE A 213 -14.06 19.72 3.40
C PHE A 213 -12.66 19.63 4.02
N SER A 214 -12.56 18.88 5.11
CA SER A 214 -11.33 18.70 5.90
C SER A 214 -11.13 17.23 6.28
N GLY A 215 -11.83 16.33 5.59
CA GLY A 215 -11.90 14.90 5.88
C GLY A 215 -13.32 14.44 6.19
N ILE A 216 -13.53 13.13 6.19
CA ILE A 216 -14.81 12.50 6.54
C ILE A 216 -15.00 12.67 8.05
N ALA A 217 -16.10 13.31 8.45
CA ALA A 217 -16.43 13.55 9.85
C ALA A 217 -16.91 12.27 10.53
N VAL A 218 -16.31 11.95 11.69
CA VAL A 218 -16.73 10.87 12.59
C VAL A 218 -16.49 11.31 14.04
N GLY A 219 -17.57 11.50 14.79
CA GLY A 219 -17.55 12.19 16.08
C GLY A 219 -16.85 13.54 15.97
N ASP A 220 -15.88 13.77 16.86
CA ASP A 220 -15.06 14.99 16.88
C ASP A 220 -13.81 14.91 15.97
N ALA A 221 -13.61 13.80 15.25
CA ALA A 221 -12.44 13.59 14.40
C ALA A 221 -12.76 13.82 12.90
N ARG A 222 -11.69 13.87 12.10
CA ARG A 222 -11.73 13.93 10.64
C ARG A 222 -10.78 12.90 10.06
N VAL A 223 -11.30 11.96 9.27
CA VAL A 223 -10.48 10.99 8.54
C VAL A 223 -10.09 11.59 7.20
N THR A 224 -8.78 11.77 6.98
CA THR A 224 -8.21 12.43 5.80
C THR A 224 -7.50 11.48 4.86
N ASN A 225 -7.31 10.22 5.25
CA ASN A 225 -6.72 9.17 4.43
C ASN A 225 -7.03 7.80 5.06
N ALA A 226 -6.95 6.74 4.26
CA ALA A 226 -7.13 5.38 4.72
C ALA A 226 -6.45 4.36 3.80
N LEU A 227 -6.22 3.16 4.32
CA LEU A 227 -5.91 1.99 3.51
C LEU A 227 -7.19 1.16 3.34
N ILE A 228 -7.43 0.63 2.15
CA ILE A 228 -8.43 -0.40 1.88
C ILE A 228 -7.67 -1.65 1.45
N LEU A 229 -7.93 -2.76 2.13
CA LEU A 229 -7.27 -4.05 1.94
C LEU A 229 -8.31 -5.17 1.97
N PRO A 230 -8.14 -6.25 1.22
CA PRO A 230 -9.01 -7.42 1.29
C PRO A 230 -8.74 -8.25 2.55
N GLU A 231 -9.55 -9.28 2.78
CA GLU A 231 -9.29 -10.25 3.83
C GLU A 231 -8.08 -11.12 3.52
N THR A 232 -7.83 -11.38 2.24
CA THR A 232 -6.73 -12.21 1.75
C THR A 232 -6.34 -11.82 0.33
N GLN A 233 -5.13 -12.20 -0.06
CA GLN A 233 -4.64 -12.12 -1.43
C GLN A 233 -4.66 -13.48 -2.15
N ASN A 234 -4.95 -14.56 -1.42
CA ASN A 234 -5.00 -15.90 -1.95
C ASN A 234 -6.14 -16.05 -2.99
N GLN A 235 -5.78 -16.42 -4.21
CA GLN A 235 -6.71 -16.67 -5.32
C GLN A 235 -6.05 -17.59 -6.35
N GLU A 236 -6.85 -18.20 -7.23
CA GLU A 236 -6.36 -19.00 -8.37
C GLU A 236 -5.30 -20.06 -7.99
N GLY A 237 -5.47 -20.69 -6.81
CA GLY A 237 -4.53 -21.69 -6.27
C GLY A 237 -3.17 -21.16 -5.81
N LEU A 238 -2.95 -19.84 -5.84
CA LEU A 238 -1.71 -19.19 -5.38
C LEU A 238 -1.78 -18.79 -3.90
N ASN A 239 -0.69 -19.04 -3.18
CA ASN A 239 -0.51 -18.61 -1.80
C ASN A 239 0.17 -17.23 -1.77
N LEU A 240 -0.63 -16.18 -1.58
CA LEU A 240 -0.20 -14.79 -1.61
C LEU A 240 -0.48 -14.17 -0.24
N GLY A 241 0.57 -13.67 0.41
CA GLY A 241 0.46 -13.08 1.73
C GLY A 241 0.02 -11.61 1.67
N LEU A 242 -0.99 -11.25 2.47
CA LEU A 242 -1.53 -9.90 2.61
C LEU A 242 -0.49 -8.89 3.11
N LEU A 243 0.47 -9.35 3.93
CA LEU A 243 1.50 -8.51 4.53
C LEU A 243 2.26 -7.65 3.49
N GLY A 244 2.54 -8.20 2.31
CA GLY A 244 3.27 -7.49 1.25
C GLY A 244 2.52 -6.25 0.77
N THR A 245 1.25 -6.44 0.36
CA THR A 245 0.37 -5.36 -0.08
C THR A 245 0.11 -4.35 1.03
N MET A 246 -0.18 -4.82 2.25
CA MET A 246 -0.37 -3.95 3.40
C MET A 246 0.87 -3.11 3.74
N THR A 247 2.07 -3.71 3.61
CA THR A 247 3.34 -3.00 3.80
C THR A 247 3.56 -1.92 2.74
N LEU A 248 3.26 -2.23 1.47
CA LEU A 248 3.36 -1.27 0.37
C LEU A 248 2.49 -0.04 0.64
N LEU A 249 1.20 -0.25 0.96
CA LEU A 249 0.27 0.85 1.19
C LEU A 249 0.56 1.64 2.48
N MET A 250 1.03 0.95 3.54
CA MET A 250 1.50 1.63 4.75
C MET A 250 2.75 2.48 4.46
N GLY A 251 3.64 2.01 3.58
CA GLY A 251 4.77 2.79 3.09
C GLY A 251 4.31 4.09 2.42
N SER A 252 3.32 4.03 1.53
CA SER A 252 2.74 5.22 0.89
C SER A 252 2.18 6.20 1.92
N ARG A 253 1.46 5.70 2.93
CA ARG A 253 0.97 6.50 4.05
C ARG A 253 2.09 7.20 4.83
N LEU A 254 3.21 6.51 5.06
CA LEU A 254 4.39 7.07 5.74
C LEU A 254 5.20 8.02 4.84
N GLY A 255 4.72 8.31 3.63
CA GLY A 255 5.37 9.23 2.68
C GLY A 255 6.49 8.59 1.85
N MET A 256 6.58 7.26 1.82
CA MET A 256 7.56 6.57 0.99
C MET A 256 7.16 6.65 -0.49
N PRO A 257 8.08 7.03 -1.39
CA PRO A 257 7.77 7.09 -2.82
C PRO A 257 7.65 5.68 -3.41
N SER A 258 6.77 5.53 -4.40
CA SER A 258 6.75 4.33 -5.24
C SER A 258 8.06 4.21 -6.03
N LEU A 259 8.67 3.02 -5.97
CA LEU A 259 9.91 2.72 -6.68
C LEU A 259 9.72 1.98 -8.01
N PHE A 260 8.47 1.81 -8.41
CA PHE A 260 8.03 1.27 -9.70
C PHE A 260 7.27 2.35 -10.49
N ASN A 261 7.10 2.13 -11.79
CA ASN A 261 6.28 3.01 -12.61
C ASN A 261 4.79 2.80 -12.27
N THR A 262 4.17 3.78 -11.62
CA THR A 262 2.76 3.69 -11.17
C THR A 262 1.74 3.70 -12.31
N GLN A 263 2.14 4.04 -13.54
CA GLN A 263 1.27 4.01 -14.72
C GLN A 263 1.33 2.66 -15.45
N THR A 264 2.49 2.00 -15.44
CA THR A 264 2.72 0.77 -16.23
C THR A 264 2.97 -0.48 -15.40
N GLY A 265 3.17 -0.34 -14.09
CA GLY A 265 3.54 -1.44 -13.20
C GLY A 265 4.98 -1.94 -13.37
N GLN A 266 5.76 -1.35 -14.28
CA GLN A 266 7.14 -1.80 -14.54
C GLN A 266 8.05 -1.49 -13.36
N ALA A 267 8.91 -2.46 -13.02
CA ALA A 267 9.96 -2.27 -12.03
C ALA A 267 10.83 -1.05 -12.37
N GLY A 268 11.08 -0.21 -11.37
CA GLY A 268 11.95 0.96 -11.47
C GLY A 268 13.26 0.72 -10.74
N ILE A 269 13.53 1.50 -9.70
CA ILE A 269 14.71 1.34 -8.86
C ILE A 269 14.32 0.50 -7.64
N GLY A 270 14.38 -0.83 -7.76
CA GLY A 270 14.07 -1.78 -6.70
C GLY A 270 14.97 -3.00 -6.76
#